data_AF-A0AAU9VSC1-F1
#
_entry.id   AF-A0AAU9VSC1-F1
#
_cell.length_a   1.000
_cell.length_b   1.000
_cell.length_c   1.000
_cell.angle_alpha   90.00
_cell.angle_beta   90.00
_cell.angle_gamma   90.00
#
_symmetry.space_group_name_H-M   'P 1'
#
loop_
_entity.id
_entity.type
_entity.pdbx_description
1 polymer ?
#
loop_
_entity_poly.entity_id
_entity_poly.type
_entity_poly.pdbx_seq_one_letter_code
_entity_poly.pdbx_strand_id
1 'polypeptide(L)'
;MPLQSHESGKKPVVIGPVMVCAKKNRETYQSLFQKMTNACPELRNTLKAYGSDGESALIRALDLEFPFAFGFLCLPHIVRNIEHKIKSDLHLSDSFYRTVAKDFFLLQEVGIEEDMFDNNCPESMNASLKTWIENQRKDVSQVINDIQGFVMKQHHDIGKVFTEMSGPYVLKDEYNNAKMPPNFWALSPSKTKAAS
;
A
#
# COMPACT_ATOMS: atom_id res chain seq x y z
N MET A 1 -1.58 7.28 11.69
CA MET A 1 -2.73 6.42 11.34
C MET A 1 -3.33 5.86 12.62
N PRO A 2 -4.64 6.03 12.86
CA PRO A 2 -5.28 5.71 14.13
C PRO A 2 -5.65 4.23 14.32
N LEU A 3 -5.51 3.42 13.26
CA LEU A 3 -5.96 2.03 13.20
C LEU A 3 -4.80 1.05 13.43
N GLN A 4 -5.11 -0.12 14.00
CA GLN A 4 -4.24 -1.27 14.10
C GLN A 4 -4.99 -2.56 13.74
N SER A 5 -4.29 -3.51 13.11
CA SER A 5 -4.79 -4.87 12.89
C SER A 5 -5.00 -5.60 14.21
N HIS A 6 -6.14 -6.28 14.34
CA HIS A 6 -6.42 -7.14 15.50
C HIS A 6 -5.48 -8.36 15.52
N GLU A 7 -5.06 -8.87 14.36
CA GLU A 7 -4.20 -10.05 14.26
C GLU A 7 -2.73 -9.74 14.51
N SER A 8 -2.22 -8.66 13.89
CA SER A 8 -0.78 -8.36 13.87
C SER A 8 -0.40 -7.18 14.77
N GLY A 9 -1.35 -6.37 15.24
CA GLY A 9 -1.10 -5.11 15.96
C GLY A 9 -0.50 -4.01 15.08
N LYS A 10 -0.24 -4.29 13.79
CA LYS A 10 0.40 -3.37 12.85
C LYS A 10 -0.58 -2.39 12.24
N LYS A 11 -0.07 -1.29 11.70
CA LYS A 11 -0.87 -0.30 10.98
C LYS A 11 -1.43 -0.96 9.70
N PRO A 12 -2.73 -0.86 9.43
CA PRO A 12 -3.29 -1.52 8.26
C PRO A 12 -2.88 -0.82 6.97
N VAL A 13 -2.71 -1.61 5.92
CA VAL A 13 -2.37 -1.10 4.58
C VAL A 13 -3.66 -0.78 3.83
N VAL A 14 -3.81 0.48 3.39
CA VAL A 14 -5.01 0.97 2.70
C VAL A 14 -4.67 1.33 1.27
N ILE A 15 -5.51 0.93 0.32
CA ILE A 15 -5.27 1.21 -1.09
C ILE A 15 -5.40 2.72 -1.34
N GLY A 16 -4.36 3.28 -1.95
CA GLY A 16 -4.36 4.68 -2.38
C GLY A 16 -4.98 4.86 -3.77
N PRO A 17 -4.75 6.01 -4.41
CA PRO A 17 -5.10 6.21 -5.81
C PRO A 17 -4.50 5.13 -6.71
N VAL A 18 -5.33 4.52 -7.55
CA VAL A 18 -4.92 3.45 -8.47
C VAL A 18 -5.01 3.93 -9.91
N MET A 19 -4.02 3.59 -10.72
CA MET A 19 -4.07 3.73 -12.18
C MET A 19 -3.89 2.36 -12.84
N VAL A 20 -4.82 2.03 -13.73
CA VAL A 20 -4.65 0.90 -14.66
C VAL A 20 -4.02 1.44 -15.93
N CYS A 21 -2.76 1.09 -16.19
CA CYS A 21 -2.01 1.56 -17.35
C CYS A 21 -1.80 0.44 -18.37
N ALA A 22 -2.13 0.71 -19.64
CA ALA A 22 -1.80 -0.18 -20.76
C ALA A 22 -0.34 -0.03 -21.22
N LYS A 23 0.28 1.14 -20.96
CA LYS A 23 1.65 1.46 -21.35
C LYS A 23 2.50 1.74 -20.13
N LYS A 24 3.71 1.18 -20.14
CA LYS A 24 4.75 1.40 -19.13
C LYS A 24 5.72 2.50 -19.57
N ASN A 25 5.21 3.71 -19.74
CA ASN A 25 6.02 4.87 -20.10
C ASN A 25 5.86 6.00 -19.09
N ARG A 26 6.82 6.93 -19.11
CA ARG A 26 6.94 7.99 -18.12
C ARG A 26 5.71 8.89 -18.11
N GLU A 27 5.19 9.24 -19.28
CA GLU A 27 4.03 10.12 -19.44
C GLU A 27 2.76 9.51 -18.82
N THR A 28 2.59 8.19 -18.96
CA THR A 28 1.45 7.49 -18.34
C THR A 28 1.55 7.55 -16.82
N TYR A 29 2.70 7.23 -16.22
CA TYR A 29 2.87 7.32 -14.76
C TYR A 29 2.73 8.75 -14.24
N GLN A 30 3.33 9.71 -14.94
CA GLN A 30 3.27 11.12 -14.57
C GLN A 30 1.81 11.62 -14.49
N SER A 31 0.92 11.14 -15.36
CA SER A 31 -0.49 11.53 -15.34
C SER A 31 -1.20 11.20 -14.02
N LEU A 32 -0.85 10.09 -13.36
CA LEU A 32 -1.38 9.74 -12.03
C LEU A 32 -0.86 10.73 -10.97
N PHE A 33 0.45 10.97 -10.93
CA PHE A 33 1.06 11.82 -9.92
C PHE A 33 0.64 13.29 -10.07
N GLN A 34 0.44 13.76 -11.29
CA GLN A 34 -0.15 15.08 -11.55
C GLN A 34 -1.59 15.17 -11.05
N LYS A 35 -2.42 14.14 -11.30
CA LYS A 35 -3.79 14.12 -10.75
C LYS A 35 -3.77 14.13 -9.21
N MET A 36 -2.85 13.40 -8.59
CA MET A 36 -2.69 13.38 -7.14
C MET A 36 -2.27 14.74 -6.58
N THR A 37 -1.25 15.37 -7.17
CA THR A 37 -0.77 16.70 -6.75
C THR A 37 -1.76 17.82 -7.08
N ASN A 38 -2.55 17.70 -8.14
CA ASN A 38 -3.63 18.65 -8.42
C ASN A 38 -4.76 18.55 -7.38
N ALA A 39 -5.07 17.34 -6.90
CA ALA A 39 -6.07 17.13 -5.85
C ALA A 39 -5.55 17.49 -4.45
N CYS A 40 -4.25 17.36 -4.23
CA CYS A 40 -3.57 17.58 -2.95
C CYS A 40 -2.21 18.27 -3.22
N PRO A 41 -2.21 19.60 -3.45
CA PRO A 41 -1.00 20.35 -3.83
C PRO A 41 0.14 20.24 -2.82
N GLU A 42 -0.20 20.12 -1.54
CA GLU A 42 0.75 19.92 -0.45
C GLU A 42 1.57 18.63 -0.59
N LEU A 43 1.02 17.59 -1.25
CA LEU A 43 1.70 16.31 -1.42
C LEU A 43 3.04 16.47 -2.15
N ARG A 44 3.10 17.40 -3.11
CA ARG A 44 4.31 17.70 -3.91
C ARG A 44 5.54 17.97 -3.04
N ASN A 45 5.34 18.64 -1.91
CA ASN A 45 6.41 19.09 -1.01
C ASN A 45 6.42 18.34 0.33
N THR A 46 5.36 17.62 0.66
CA THR A 46 5.24 16.90 1.94
C THR A 46 5.59 15.42 1.82
N LEU A 47 5.54 14.82 0.62
CA LEU A 47 5.96 13.45 0.41
C LEU A 47 7.44 13.30 0.80
N LYS A 48 7.69 12.50 1.84
CA LYS A 48 9.05 12.30 2.36
C LYS A 48 9.83 11.28 1.56
N ALA A 49 9.16 10.24 1.07
CA ALA A 49 9.82 9.16 0.36
C ALA A 49 8.84 8.28 -0.43
N TYR A 50 9.37 7.49 -1.37
CA TYR A 50 8.63 6.49 -2.14
C TYR A 50 9.48 5.25 -2.43
N GLY A 51 8.84 4.10 -2.59
CA GLY A 51 9.48 2.84 -3.00
C GLY A 51 9.06 2.39 -4.40
N SER A 52 10.00 1.94 -5.21
CA SER A 52 9.77 1.40 -6.56
C SER A 52 10.54 0.10 -6.81
N ASP A 53 10.12 -0.70 -7.78
CA ASP A 53 10.84 -1.89 -8.26
C ASP A 53 12.08 -1.54 -9.12
N GLY A 54 12.34 -0.25 -9.36
CA GLY A 54 13.46 0.21 -10.17
C GLY A 54 13.09 0.58 -11.60
N GLU A 55 11.80 0.52 -11.98
CA GLU A 55 11.37 0.85 -13.34
C GLU A 55 11.70 2.33 -13.67
N SER A 56 12.60 2.54 -14.63
CA SER A 56 13.16 3.89 -14.90
C SER A 56 12.11 4.91 -15.34
N ALA A 57 11.08 4.46 -16.07
CA ALA A 57 9.97 5.33 -16.49
C ALA A 57 9.14 5.82 -15.29
N LEU A 58 8.92 4.95 -14.31
CA LEU A 58 8.19 5.26 -13.08
C LEU A 58 9.00 6.19 -12.18
N ILE A 59 10.29 5.89 -11.96
CA ILE A 59 11.18 6.72 -11.15
C ILE A 59 11.28 8.14 -11.72
N ARG A 60 11.49 8.28 -13.03
CA ARG A 60 11.55 9.62 -13.67
C ARG A 60 10.26 10.41 -13.54
N ALA A 61 9.10 9.74 -13.49
CA ALA A 61 7.82 10.40 -13.27
C ALA A 61 7.67 10.86 -11.80
N LEU A 62 8.14 10.04 -10.85
CA LEU A 62 8.16 10.37 -9.42
C LEU A 62 9.12 11.53 -9.12
N ASP A 63 10.36 11.49 -9.64
CA ASP A 63 11.36 12.55 -9.45
C ASP A 63 10.85 13.92 -9.91
N LEU A 64 10.07 13.94 -11.00
CA LEU A 64 9.56 15.16 -11.58
C LEU A 64 8.41 15.75 -10.74
N GLU A 65 7.48 14.91 -10.28
CA GLU A 65 6.33 15.39 -9.51
C GLU A 65 6.60 15.53 -8.01
N PHE A 66 7.60 14.82 -7.47
CA PHE A 66 7.97 14.82 -6.05
C PHE A 66 9.48 15.02 -5.84
N PRO A 67 10.03 16.19 -6.21
CA PRO A 67 11.48 16.42 -6.25
C PRO A 67 12.17 16.39 -4.88
N PHE A 68 11.41 16.45 -3.79
CA PHE A 68 11.93 16.42 -2.42
C PHE A 68 11.75 15.05 -1.75
N ALA A 69 11.07 14.11 -2.40
CA ALA A 69 10.86 12.78 -1.85
C ALA A 69 12.10 11.91 -2.09
N PHE A 70 12.51 11.17 -1.07
CA PHE A 70 13.60 10.21 -1.18
C PHE A 70 13.12 8.91 -1.85
N GLY A 71 13.74 8.52 -2.96
CA GLY A 71 13.39 7.29 -3.68
C GLY A 71 14.22 6.10 -3.21
N PHE A 72 13.55 5.00 -2.82
CA PHE A 72 14.19 3.72 -2.53
C PHE A 72 13.79 2.64 -3.52
N LEU A 73 14.71 1.70 -3.75
CA LEU A 73 14.37 0.41 -4.32
C LEU A 73 13.65 -0.43 -3.26
N CYS A 74 12.60 -1.12 -3.68
CA CYS A 74 11.88 -2.07 -2.85
C CYS A 74 12.84 -3.20 -2.41
N LEU A 75 13.05 -3.36 -1.10
CA LEU A 75 14.01 -4.32 -0.53
C LEU A 75 13.84 -5.76 -1.06
N PRO A 76 12.62 -6.33 -1.17
CA PRO A 76 12.42 -7.62 -1.83
C PRO A 76 12.89 -7.67 -3.28
N HIS A 77 12.77 -6.58 -4.05
CA HIS A 77 13.30 -6.52 -5.40
C HIS A 77 14.82 -6.46 -5.39
N ILE A 78 15.45 -5.76 -4.44
CA ILE A 78 16.90 -5.80 -4.24
C ILE A 78 17.36 -7.24 -3.93
N VAL A 79 16.73 -7.90 -2.95
CA VAL A 79 17.07 -9.27 -2.54
C VAL A 79 16.92 -10.25 -3.71
N ARG A 80 15.82 -10.18 -4.46
CA ARG A 80 15.60 -11.02 -5.67
C ARG A 80 16.62 -10.73 -6.76
N ASN A 81 16.96 -9.47 -6.99
CA ASN A 81 17.96 -9.09 -8.00
C ASN A 81 19.34 -9.62 -7.62
N ILE A 82 19.71 -9.57 -6.34
CA ILE A 82 20.96 -10.14 -5.81
C ILE A 82 20.94 -11.66 -5.97
N GLU A 83 19.86 -12.32 -5.57
CA GLU A 83 19.73 -13.77 -5.71
C GLU A 83 19.87 -14.19 -7.19
N HIS A 84 19.19 -13.51 -8.10
CA HIS A 84 19.29 -13.77 -9.54
C HIS A 84 20.72 -13.54 -10.04
N LYS A 85 21.36 -12.43 -9.67
CA LYS A 85 22.75 -12.14 -10.07
C LYS A 85 23.70 -13.24 -9.62
N ILE A 86 23.60 -13.65 -8.36
CA ILE A 86 24.50 -14.64 -7.75
C ILE A 86 24.27 -16.03 -8.37
N LYS A 87 23.02 -16.46 -8.52
CA LYS A 87 22.70 -17.83 -8.97
C LYS A 87 22.69 -17.98 -10.48
N SER A 88 22.06 -17.04 -11.19
CA SER A 88 21.81 -17.15 -12.63
C SER A 88 22.93 -16.55 -13.46
N ASP A 89 23.46 -15.39 -13.07
CA ASP A 89 24.48 -14.69 -13.89
C ASP A 89 25.91 -15.12 -13.52
N LEU A 90 26.16 -15.36 -12.23
CA LEU A 90 27.49 -15.66 -11.71
C LEU A 90 27.68 -17.14 -11.34
N HIS A 91 26.61 -17.93 -11.33
CA HIS A 91 26.62 -19.37 -11.00
C HIS A 91 27.32 -19.71 -9.67
N LEU A 92 27.17 -18.83 -8.68
CA LEU A 92 27.77 -19.00 -7.35
C LEU A 92 26.88 -19.84 -6.43
N SER A 93 27.49 -20.38 -5.37
CA SER A 93 26.81 -21.31 -4.48
C SER A 93 25.74 -20.64 -3.61
N ASP A 94 24.79 -21.48 -3.21
CA ASP A 94 23.72 -21.14 -2.28
C ASP A 94 24.24 -20.71 -0.90
N SER A 95 25.38 -21.26 -0.48
CA SER A 95 26.09 -20.84 0.74
C SER A 95 26.64 -19.43 0.62
N PHE A 96 27.17 -19.04 -0.54
CA PHE A 96 27.66 -17.69 -0.80
C PHE A 96 26.51 -16.67 -0.81
N TYR A 97 25.38 -17.00 -1.46
CA TYR A 97 24.17 -16.18 -1.40
C TYR A 97 23.74 -15.92 0.06
N ARG A 98 23.70 -16.96 0.90
CA ARG A 98 23.32 -16.83 2.31
C ARG A 98 24.26 -15.91 3.10
N THR A 99 25.56 -15.88 2.78
CA THR A 99 26.51 -14.94 3.36
C THR A 99 26.21 -13.50 2.91
N VAL A 100 26.07 -13.26 1.61
CA VAL A 100 25.78 -11.93 1.06
C VAL A 100 24.42 -11.39 1.54
N ALA A 101 23.41 -12.26 1.61
CA ALA A 101 22.09 -11.90 2.11
C ALA A 101 22.18 -11.48 3.58
N LYS A 102 22.90 -12.23 4.43
CA LYS A 102 23.13 -11.85 5.83
C LYS A 102 23.75 -10.45 5.92
N ASP A 103 24.77 -10.14 5.13
CA ASP A 103 25.40 -8.82 5.13
C ASP A 103 24.44 -7.70 4.70
N PHE A 104 23.50 -7.98 3.79
CA PHE A 104 22.42 -7.06 3.42
C PHE A 104 21.34 -6.92 4.50
N PHE A 105 21.11 -7.96 5.31
CA PHE A 105 20.17 -7.92 6.44
C PHE A 105 20.80 -7.37 7.73
N LEU A 106 22.13 -7.20 7.78
CA LEU A 106 22.85 -6.46 8.83
C LEU A 106 22.63 -4.93 8.77
N LEU A 107 21.72 -4.45 7.91
CA LEU A 107 21.25 -3.04 7.90
C LEU A 107 20.65 -2.56 9.24
N GLN A 108 20.45 -3.45 10.22
CA GLN A 108 20.24 -3.08 11.63
C GLN A 108 21.37 -2.21 12.19
N GLU A 109 22.62 -2.40 11.77
CA GLU A 109 23.79 -1.66 12.28
C GLU A 109 23.82 -0.18 11.83
N VAL A 110 23.14 0.15 10.72
CA VAL A 110 22.98 1.53 10.23
C VAL A 110 21.69 2.20 10.73
N GLY A 111 21.06 1.64 11.78
CA GLY A 111 19.86 2.19 12.40
C GLY A 111 18.60 2.01 11.55
N ILE A 112 18.62 1.09 10.58
CA ILE A 112 17.41 0.73 9.84
C ILE A 112 16.79 -0.51 10.50
N GLU A 113 15.92 -0.27 11.48
CA GLU A 113 15.26 -1.34 12.23
C GLU A 113 14.34 -2.18 11.32
N GLU A 114 14.20 -3.47 11.65
CA GLU A 114 13.44 -4.45 10.85
C GLU A 114 11.94 -4.10 10.74
N ASP A 115 11.44 -3.27 11.65
CA ASP A 115 10.07 -2.72 11.67
C ASP A 115 9.89 -1.45 10.82
N MET A 116 10.99 -0.81 10.38
CA MET A 116 10.97 0.30 9.43
C MET A 116 10.91 -0.19 7.98
N PHE A 117 11.23 -1.46 7.76
CA PHE A 117 10.93 -2.13 6.53
C PHE A 117 9.53 -2.73 6.64
N ASP A 118 8.58 -2.09 5.98
CA ASP A 118 7.37 -2.78 5.53
C ASP A 118 7.84 -3.83 4.50
N ASN A 119 8.34 -4.95 5.03
CA ASN A 119 8.58 -6.17 4.29
C ASN A 119 7.35 -6.42 3.42
N ASN A 120 7.47 -7.17 2.32
CA ASN A 120 6.30 -7.60 1.55
C ASN A 120 5.47 -8.55 2.42
N CYS A 121 4.78 -7.97 3.39
CA CYS A 121 3.92 -8.55 4.37
C CYS A 121 2.81 -9.23 3.57
N PRO A 122 2.23 -10.32 4.08
CA PRO A 122 0.90 -10.74 3.63
C PRO A 122 -0.09 -9.57 3.52
N GLU A 123 0.15 -8.49 4.29
CA GLU A 123 -0.60 -7.24 4.29
C GLU A 123 -0.16 -6.20 3.22
N SER A 124 0.88 -6.44 2.41
CA SER A 124 1.25 -5.47 1.36
C SER A 124 0.08 -5.25 0.41
N MET A 125 -0.07 -4.04 -0.12
CA MET A 125 -1.23 -3.73 -0.97
C MET A 125 -1.30 -4.64 -2.20
N ASN A 126 -0.13 -4.93 -2.79
CA ASN A 126 -0.03 -5.86 -3.90
C ASN A 126 -0.39 -7.30 -3.51
N ALA A 127 0.06 -7.77 -2.33
CA ALA A 127 -0.29 -9.10 -1.84
C ALA A 127 -1.79 -9.21 -1.53
N SER A 128 -2.35 -8.23 -0.84
CA SER A 128 -3.77 -8.14 -0.50
C SER A 128 -4.65 -8.15 -1.75
N LEU A 129 -4.31 -7.34 -2.76
CA LEU A 129 -5.04 -7.30 -4.02
C LEU A 129 -4.91 -8.61 -4.80
N LYS A 130 -3.72 -9.20 -4.85
CA LYS A 130 -3.49 -10.51 -5.50
C LYS A 130 -4.30 -11.63 -4.87
N THR A 131 -4.36 -11.66 -3.53
CA THR A 131 -5.20 -12.61 -2.79
C THR A 131 -6.68 -12.37 -3.08
N TRP A 132 -7.13 -11.11 -3.09
CA TRP A 132 -8.51 -10.74 -3.42
C TRP A 132 -8.94 -11.20 -4.83
N ILE A 133 -8.06 -11.07 -5.82
CA ILE A 133 -8.33 -11.56 -7.19
C ILE A 133 -7.99 -13.03 -7.38
N GLU A 134 -7.69 -13.76 -6.30
CA GLU A 134 -7.36 -15.19 -6.30
C GLU A 134 -6.14 -15.56 -7.17
N ASN A 135 -5.23 -14.60 -7.38
CA ASN A 135 -4.11 -14.71 -8.33
C ASN A 135 -4.53 -15.11 -9.76
N GLN A 136 -5.77 -14.87 -10.15
CA GLN A 136 -6.27 -15.21 -11.47
C GLN A 136 -6.02 -14.09 -12.48
N ARG A 137 -5.75 -14.48 -13.72
CA ARG A 137 -5.77 -13.53 -14.85
C ARG A 137 -7.22 -13.23 -15.20
N LYS A 138 -7.55 -11.94 -15.24
CA LYS A 138 -8.90 -11.46 -15.54
C LYS A 138 -8.82 -10.35 -16.57
N ASP A 139 -9.92 -10.11 -17.29
CA ASP A 139 -10.02 -8.98 -18.19
C ASP A 139 -10.04 -7.65 -17.43
N VAL A 140 -9.78 -6.55 -18.12
CA VAL A 140 -9.65 -5.21 -17.51
C VAL A 140 -10.92 -4.79 -16.78
N SER A 141 -12.10 -5.09 -17.34
CA SER A 141 -13.38 -4.72 -16.72
C SER A 141 -13.58 -5.45 -15.40
N GLN A 142 -13.26 -6.75 -15.37
CA GLN A 142 -13.33 -7.52 -14.14
C GLN A 142 -12.30 -7.05 -13.09
N VAL A 143 -11.08 -6.70 -13.51
CA VAL A 143 -10.07 -6.13 -12.60
C VAL A 143 -10.55 -4.80 -12.00
N ILE A 144 -11.20 -3.95 -12.78
CA ILE A 144 -11.77 -2.68 -12.27
C ILE A 144 -12.84 -2.96 -11.22
N ASN A 145 -13.77 -3.88 -11.50
CA ASN A 145 -14.82 -4.27 -10.56
C ASN A 145 -14.21 -4.86 -9.27
N ASP A 146 -13.19 -5.70 -9.38
CA ASP A 146 -12.50 -6.30 -8.24
C ASP A 146 -11.81 -5.22 -7.39
N ILE A 147 -11.11 -4.26 -8.00
CA ILE A 147 -10.49 -3.14 -7.28
C ILE A 147 -11.54 -2.30 -6.56
N GLN A 148 -12.67 -1.99 -7.21
CA GLN A 148 -13.76 -1.26 -6.58
C GLN A 148 -14.35 -2.03 -5.38
N GLY A 149 -14.60 -3.33 -5.55
CA GLY A 149 -15.05 -4.21 -4.47
C GLY A 149 -14.07 -4.23 -3.29
N PHE A 150 -12.77 -4.31 -3.59
CA PHE A 150 -11.71 -4.29 -2.58
C PHE A 150 -11.69 -2.97 -1.81
N VAL A 151 -11.74 -1.82 -2.51
CA VAL A 151 -11.80 -0.48 -1.91
C VAL A 151 -13.04 -0.36 -1.00
N MET A 152 -14.21 -0.76 -1.49
CA MET A 152 -15.45 -0.71 -0.71
C MET A 152 -15.37 -1.56 0.56
N LYS A 153 -14.80 -2.77 0.46
CA LYS A 153 -14.55 -3.61 1.65
C LYS A 153 -13.62 -2.93 2.63
N GLN A 154 -12.52 -2.33 2.18
CA GLN A 154 -11.59 -1.63 3.07
C GLN A 154 -12.25 -0.45 3.79
N HIS A 155 -13.03 0.37 3.07
CA HIS A 155 -13.78 1.46 3.70
C HIS A 155 -14.81 0.96 4.70
N HIS A 156 -15.52 -0.13 4.39
CA HIS A 156 -16.47 -0.73 5.31
C HIS A 156 -15.78 -1.29 6.57
N ASP A 157 -14.64 -1.96 6.41
CA ASP A 157 -13.85 -2.48 7.52
C ASP A 157 -13.28 -1.36 8.41
N ILE A 158 -12.83 -0.25 7.81
CA ILE A 158 -12.42 0.96 8.54
C ILE A 158 -13.61 1.59 9.28
N GLY A 159 -14.78 1.67 8.63
CA GLY A 159 -16.00 2.23 9.22
C GLY A 159 -16.43 1.48 10.49
N LYS A 160 -16.34 0.14 10.48
CA LYS A 160 -16.69 -0.71 11.63
C LYS A 160 -15.90 -0.38 12.89
N VAL A 161 -14.65 0.05 12.74
CA VAL A 161 -13.78 0.44 13.87
C VAL A 161 -14.37 1.59 14.68
N PHE A 162 -15.00 2.53 13.98
CA PHE A 162 -15.57 3.71 14.61
C PHE A 162 -16.97 3.47 15.15
N THR A 163 -17.65 2.37 14.80
CA THR A 163 -19.03 2.08 15.23
C THR A 163 -19.15 0.94 16.23
N GLU A 164 -18.06 0.62 16.95
CA GLU A 164 -18.01 -0.50 17.91
C GLU A 164 -18.42 -1.86 17.33
N MET A 165 -18.38 -1.98 16.00
CA MET A 165 -18.68 -3.23 15.30
C MET A 165 -17.42 -4.07 15.20
N SER A 166 -17.56 -5.39 15.35
CA SER A 166 -16.43 -6.32 15.17
C SER A 166 -15.91 -6.27 13.73
N GLY A 167 -14.59 -6.20 13.58
CA GLY A 167 -13.90 -6.08 12.30
C GLY A 167 -12.42 -6.44 12.43
N PRO A 168 -11.67 -6.38 11.32
CA PRO A 168 -10.25 -6.77 11.31
C PRO A 168 -9.33 -5.74 12.00
N TYR A 169 -9.85 -4.56 12.30
CA TYR A 169 -9.09 -3.44 12.83
C TYR A 169 -9.66 -2.95 14.16
N VAL A 170 -8.77 -2.42 15.00
CA VAL A 170 -9.08 -1.74 16.25
C VAL A 170 -8.53 -0.32 16.23
N LEU A 171 -9.17 0.55 17.00
CA LEU A 171 -8.72 1.93 17.19
C LEU A 171 -7.67 1.94 18.28
N LYS A 172 -6.55 2.65 18.06
CA LYS A 172 -5.57 2.86 19.13
C LYS A 172 -6.21 3.59 20.30
N ASP A 173 -5.74 3.30 21.52
CA ASP A 173 -6.32 3.83 22.75
C ASP A 173 -6.41 5.36 22.78
N GLU A 174 -5.39 6.03 22.22
CA GLU A 174 -5.30 7.49 22.09
C GLU A 174 -6.42 8.12 21.24
N TYR A 175 -7.13 7.34 20.41
CA TYR A 175 -8.25 7.81 19.60
C TYR A 175 -9.60 7.23 20.05
N ASN A 176 -9.71 6.56 21.20
CA ASN A 176 -10.98 5.96 21.66
C ASN A 176 -12.13 6.98 21.76
N ASN A 177 -11.83 8.27 21.96
CA ASN A 177 -12.79 9.37 21.94
C ASN A 177 -13.48 9.60 20.58
N ALA A 178 -12.94 9.05 19.49
CA ALA A 178 -13.52 9.14 18.15
C ALA A 178 -14.55 8.05 17.84
N LYS A 179 -14.81 7.13 18.78
CA LYS A 179 -15.86 6.11 18.62
C LYS A 179 -17.25 6.75 18.58
N MET A 180 -18.09 6.17 17.73
CA MET A 180 -19.47 6.53 17.47
C MET A 180 -20.35 5.33 17.83
N PRO A 181 -21.63 5.56 18.20
CA PRO A 181 -22.54 4.47 18.46
C PRO A 181 -22.75 3.59 17.22
N PRO A 182 -23.07 2.29 17.37
CA PRO A 182 -23.26 1.35 16.25
C PRO A 182 -24.21 1.81 15.15
N ASN A 183 -25.22 2.60 15.52
CA ASN A 183 -26.25 3.09 14.60
C ASN A 183 -25.92 4.46 13.99
N PHE A 184 -24.70 4.97 14.14
CA PHE A 184 -24.32 6.30 13.64
C PHE A 184 -24.51 6.45 12.13
N TRP A 185 -24.19 5.40 11.36
CA TRP A 185 -24.37 5.36 9.90
C TRP A 185 -25.72 4.80 9.46
N ALA A 186 -26.59 4.41 10.40
CA ALA A 186 -27.94 4.02 10.04
C ALA A 186 -28.62 5.28 9.48
N LEU A 187 -28.82 5.31 8.17
CA LEU A 187 -29.59 6.35 7.51
C LEU A 187 -30.85 6.56 8.31
N SER A 188 -31.03 7.76 8.88
CA SER A 188 -32.30 8.14 9.48
C SER A 188 -33.37 7.81 8.43
N PRO A 189 -34.39 6.96 8.74
CA PRO A 189 -35.44 6.73 7.79
C PRO A 189 -35.91 8.10 7.33
N SER A 190 -35.81 8.34 6.02
CA SER A 190 -36.27 9.58 5.41
C SER A 190 -37.59 9.91 6.08
N LYS A 191 -37.74 11.14 6.58
CA LYS A 191 -39.05 11.65 6.97
C LYS A 191 -39.90 11.65 5.70
N THR A 192 -40.43 10.49 5.33
CA THR A 192 -41.48 10.33 4.34
C THR A 192 -42.61 11.12 4.93
N LYS A 193 -42.88 12.26 4.31
CA LYS A 193 -43.88 13.23 4.69
C LYS A 193 -45.15 12.50 5.13
N ALA A 194 -45.42 12.51 6.43
CA ALA A 194 -46.78 12.55 6.90
C ALA A 194 -47.30 13.94 6.49
N ALA A 195 -47.97 14.00 5.36
CA ALA A 195 -48.78 15.12 4.96
C ALA A 195 -50.07 14.53 4.38
N SER A 196 -51.09 14.51 5.26
CA SER A 196 -52.53 14.60 5.00
C SER A 196 -53.13 13.70 3.93
#